data_AF-A0A9P5IZN4-F1
#
_entry.id   AF-A0A9P5IZN4-F1
#
_cell.length_a   1.000
_cell.length_b   1.000
_cell.length_c   1.000
_cell.angle_alpha   90.00
_cell.angle_beta   90.00
_cell.angle_gamma   90.00
#
_symmetry.space_group_name_H-M   'P 1'
#
loop_
_entity.id
_entity.type
_entity.pdbx_description
1 polymer ?
#
loop_
_entity_poly.entity_id
_entity_poly.type
_entity_poly.pdbx_seq_one_letter_code
_entity_poly.pdbx_strand_id
1 'polypeptide(L)'
;MWSINALTKYLTKNEDKGYLGAENVDLIQATVATLRLRTGSTLFKWVKGHSEIAGNEGADRLAAQGASKPKDDTPYLLAPMRLVPTGIRLECATQSLVYKALCKFANPEERATTTDLLSRTRDKICEAWKVSPTNNRIWSALHKSEIISRNVKQFL
;
A
#
# COMPACT_ATOMS: atom_id res chain seq x y z
N MET A 1 -7.58 14.67 -6.15
CA MET A 1 -8.81 14.21 -5.46
C MET A 1 -8.62 12.77 -4.98
N TRP A 2 -7.89 12.58 -3.87
CA TRP A 2 -7.46 11.25 -3.44
C TRP A 2 -8.58 10.44 -2.76
N SER A 3 -9.26 11.02 -1.77
CA SER A 3 -10.24 10.31 -0.93
C SER A 3 -11.46 9.83 -1.71
N ILE A 4 -12.07 10.69 -2.55
CA ILE A 4 -13.24 10.29 -3.35
C ILE A 4 -12.88 9.18 -4.34
N ASN A 5 -11.72 9.27 -5.02
CA ASN A 5 -11.31 8.25 -5.98
C ASN A 5 -11.04 6.89 -5.31
N ALA A 6 -10.49 6.89 -4.08
CA ALA A 6 -10.28 5.66 -3.32
C ALA A 6 -11.61 4.94 -3.01
N LEU A 7 -12.67 5.70 -2.72
CA LEU A 7 -13.99 5.19 -2.36
C LEU A 7 -14.92 4.93 -3.55
N THR A 8 -14.55 5.37 -4.75
CA THR A 8 -15.37 5.23 -5.96
C THR A 8 -14.62 4.49 -7.05
N LYS A 9 -13.69 5.16 -7.73
CA LYS A 9 -12.95 4.65 -8.89
C LYS A 9 -12.09 3.41 -8.59
N TYR A 10 -11.44 3.38 -7.43
CA TYR A 10 -10.48 2.34 -7.09
C TYR A 10 -11.02 1.28 -6.13
N LEU A 11 -12.25 1.48 -5.62
CA LEU A 11 -12.80 0.63 -4.56
C LEU A 11 -12.87 -0.83 -4.98
N THR A 12 -13.58 -1.14 -6.07
CA THR A 12 -13.74 -2.52 -6.57
C THR A 12 -12.39 -3.19 -6.82
N LYS A 13 -11.49 -2.49 -7.51
CA LYS A 13 -10.14 -3.01 -7.80
C LYS A 13 -9.34 -3.30 -6.52
N ASN A 14 -9.49 -2.49 -5.49
CA ASN A 14 -8.81 -2.69 -4.22
C ASN A 14 -9.42 -3.87 -3.47
N GLU A 15 -10.75 -3.97 -3.42
CA GLU A 15 -11.47 -5.11 -2.80
C GLU A 15 -11.11 -6.44 -3.48
N ASP A 16 -11.10 -6.46 -4.81
CA ASP A 16 -10.75 -7.65 -5.59
C ASP A 16 -9.35 -8.18 -5.29
N LYS A 17 -8.43 -7.27 -4.96
CA LYS A 17 -7.03 -7.59 -4.64
C LYS A 17 -6.79 -7.72 -3.13
N GLY A 18 -7.83 -7.72 -2.31
CA GLY A 18 -7.70 -7.76 -0.86
C GLY A 18 -6.89 -6.60 -0.28
N TYR A 19 -6.98 -5.43 -0.93
CA TYR A 19 -6.24 -4.20 -0.61
C TYR A 19 -4.71 -4.36 -0.67
N LEU A 20 -4.19 -5.41 -1.32
CA LEU A 20 -2.75 -5.62 -1.41
C LEU A 20 -2.06 -4.54 -2.24
N GLY A 21 -1.13 -3.82 -1.61
CA GLY A 21 -0.37 -2.73 -2.23
C GLY A 21 -1.12 -1.40 -2.29
N ALA A 22 -2.31 -1.29 -1.70
CA ALA A 22 -2.96 -0.01 -1.47
C ALA A 22 -2.35 0.67 -0.22
N GLU A 23 -2.32 2.00 -0.21
CA GLU A 23 -1.91 2.81 0.94
C GLU A 23 -3.13 3.18 1.79
N ASN A 24 -2.90 3.44 3.09
CA ASN A 24 -3.95 3.86 4.04
C ASN A 24 -5.14 2.88 4.09
N VAL A 25 -4.86 1.59 3.96
CA VAL A 25 -5.87 0.53 3.86
C VAL A 25 -6.85 0.58 5.01
N ASP A 26 -6.35 0.70 6.24
CA ASP A 26 -7.20 0.69 7.45
C ASP A 26 -8.23 1.82 7.43
N LEU A 27 -7.82 3.04 7.02
CA LEU A 27 -8.70 4.20 6.89
C LEU A 27 -9.74 3.98 5.78
N ILE A 28 -9.32 3.43 4.63
CA ILE A 28 -10.22 3.17 3.50
C ILE A 28 -11.26 2.12 3.90
N GLN A 29 -10.83 1.00 4.48
CA GLN A 29 -11.71 -0.09 4.88
C GLN A 29 -12.72 0.37 5.93
N ALA A 30 -12.29 1.11 6.95
CA ALA A 30 -13.23 1.62 7.94
C ALA A 30 -14.21 2.65 7.37
N THR A 31 -13.77 3.50 6.43
CA THR A 31 -14.66 4.43 5.74
C THR A 31 -15.69 3.67 4.90
N VAL A 32 -15.27 2.66 4.14
CA VAL A 32 -16.15 1.80 3.34
C VAL A 32 -17.15 1.05 4.22
N ALA A 33 -16.71 0.47 5.33
CA ALA A 33 -17.58 -0.19 6.30
C ALA A 33 -18.64 0.77 6.86
N THR A 34 -18.23 1.99 7.22
CA THR A 34 -19.14 3.02 7.73
C THR A 34 -20.15 3.46 6.69
N LEU A 35 -19.74 3.61 5.42
CA LEU A 35 -20.63 3.94 4.32
C LEU A 35 -21.65 2.82 4.05
N ARG A 36 -21.22 1.55 4.10
CA ARG A 36 -22.09 0.39 3.93
C ARG A 36 -23.09 0.19 5.07
N LEU A 37 -22.80 0.71 6.27
CA LEU A 37 -23.73 0.68 7.40
C LEU A 37 -24.93 1.62 7.19
N ARG A 38 -24.79 2.62 6.31
CA ARG A 38 -25.86 3.59 6.04
C ARG A 38 -26.99 2.92 5.26
N THR A 39 -28.23 3.20 5.65
CA THR A 39 -29.43 2.70 4.96
C THR A 39 -29.73 3.43 3.65
N GLY A 40 -29.29 4.69 3.53
CA GLY A 40 -29.51 5.53 2.35
C GLY A 40 -28.34 5.54 1.37
N SER A 41 -28.63 5.84 0.11
CA SER A 41 -27.60 6.09 -0.89
C SER A 41 -26.73 7.28 -0.49
N THR A 42 -25.42 7.18 -0.75
CA THR A 42 -24.46 8.25 -0.47
C THR A 42 -23.82 8.69 -1.77
N LEU A 43 -23.88 10.00 -2.05
CA LEU A 43 -23.29 10.61 -3.23
C LEU A 43 -22.14 11.52 -2.81
N PHE A 44 -21.03 11.44 -3.52
CA PHE A 44 -19.89 12.33 -3.31
C PHE A 44 -19.91 13.47 -4.32
N LYS A 45 -19.83 14.70 -3.82
CA LYS A 45 -19.62 15.90 -4.64
C LYS A 45 -18.23 16.43 -4.35
N TRP A 46 -17.39 16.48 -5.38
CA TRP A 46 -16.13 17.21 -5.28
C TRP A 46 -16.40 18.71 -5.36
N VAL A 47 -15.81 19.46 -4.45
CA VAL A 47 -15.81 20.91 -4.44
C VAL A 47 -14.37 21.41 -4.47
N LYS A 48 -14.17 22.54 -5.14
CA LYS A 48 -12.84 23.18 -5.18
C LYS A 48 -12.53 23.74 -3.79
N GLY A 49 -11.28 23.64 -3.36
CA GLY A 49 -10.84 24.31 -2.12
C GLY A 49 -10.98 25.82 -2.23
N HIS A 50 -11.23 26.49 -1.11
CA HIS A 50 -11.40 27.96 -1.02
C HIS A 50 -12.43 28.53 -2.00
N SER A 51 -13.55 27.83 -2.20
CA SER A 51 -14.62 28.26 -3.10
C SER A 51 -15.77 28.97 -2.38
N GLU A 52 -15.54 29.57 -1.21
CA GLU A 52 -16.55 30.29 -0.41
C GLU A 52 -17.77 29.45 0.01
N ILE A 53 -17.64 28.12 -0.04
CA ILE A 53 -18.67 27.22 0.45
C ILE A 53 -18.52 27.12 1.96
N ALA A 54 -19.40 27.80 2.69
CA ALA A 54 -19.35 27.92 4.16
C ALA A 54 -19.12 26.57 4.88
N GLY A 55 -19.77 25.49 4.44
CA GLY A 55 -19.58 24.15 5.03
C GLY A 55 -18.19 23.57 4.79
N ASN A 56 -17.60 23.78 3.60
CA ASN A 56 -16.26 23.31 3.28
C ASN A 56 -15.19 24.12 4.04
N GLU A 57 -15.36 25.43 4.13
CA GLU A 57 -14.44 26.31 4.89
C GLU A 57 -14.51 26.05 6.40
N GLY A 58 -15.72 25.79 6.91
CA GLY A 58 -15.90 25.36 8.30
C GLY A 58 -15.17 24.05 8.59
N ALA A 59 -15.28 23.06 7.68
CA ALA A 59 -14.57 21.79 7.81
C ALA A 59 -13.04 21.98 7.77
N ASP A 60 -12.53 22.82 6.86
CA ASP A 60 -11.10 23.14 6.75
C ASP A 60 -10.56 23.78 8.03
N ARG A 61 -11.30 24.75 8.59
CA ARG A 61 -10.97 25.41 9.86
C ARG A 61 -10.94 24.40 11.03
N LEU A 62 -11.92 23.51 11.11
CA LEU A 62 -11.98 22.48 12.15
C LEU A 62 -10.85 21.46 12.01
N ALA A 63 -10.48 21.09 10.78
CA ALA A 63 -9.34 20.22 10.52
C ALA A 63 -8.01 20.87 10.97
N ALA A 64 -7.81 22.16 10.68
CA ALA A 64 -6.64 22.91 11.13
C ALA A 64 -6.55 23.01 12.67
N GLN A 65 -7.69 23.25 13.33
CA GLN A 65 -7.77 23.23 14.79
C GLN A 65 -7.44 21.84 15.36
N GLY A 66 -7.95 20.77 14.75
CA GLY A 66 -7.65 19.40 15.13
C GLY A 66 -6.17 19.06 15.00
N ALA A 67 -5.54 19.47 13.90
CA ALA A 67 -4.10 19.24 13.65
C ALA A 67 -3.18 19.96 14.66
N SER A 68 -3.67 21.02 15.30
CA SER A 68 -2.92 21.78 16.31
C SER A 68 -3.05 21.21 17.72
N LYS A 69 -3.93 20.22 17.93
CA LYS A 69 -4.10 19.58 19.24
C LYS A 69 -3.03 18.51 19.46
N PRO A 70 -2.71 18.19 20.73
CA PRO A 70 -1.90 17.02 21.06
C PRO A 70 -2.50 15.77 20.42
N LYS A 71 -1.64 14.89 19.90
CA LYS A 71 -2.06 13.64 19.30
C LYS A 71 -2.75 12.79 20.36
N ASP A 72 -4.02 12.49 20.13
CA ASP A 72 -4.76 11.50 20.91
C ASP A 72 -4.46 10.12 20.30
N ASP A 73 -4.05 9.15 21.13
CA ASP A 73 -3.73 7.79 20.69
C ASP A 73 -4.99 6.92 20.50
N THR A 74 -6.18 7.50 20.70
CA THR A 74 -7.44 6.79 20.53
C THR A 74 -7.63 6.34 19.06
N PRO A 75 -7.74 5.02 18.78
CA PRO A 75 -7.93 4.55 17.42
C PRO A 75 -9.32 4.95 16.90
N TYR A 76 -9.34 5.76 15.84
CA TYR A 76 -10.57 6.25 15.18
C TYR A 76 -11.39 5.15 14.46
N LEU A 77 -10.93 3.90 14.46
CA LEU A 77 -11.45 2.83 13.60
C LEU A 77 -12.42 1.91 14.36
N LEU A 78 -13.62 2.42 14.64
CA LEU A 78 -14.72 1.63 15.25
C LEU A 78 -15.61 0.90 14.23
N ALA A 79 -15.22 0.89 12.95
CA ALA A 79 -16.09 0.39 11.90
C ALA A 79 -16.18 -1.14 11.90
N PRO A 80 -17.36 -1.72 11.64
CA PRO A 80 -17.53 -3.17 11.61
C PRO A 80 -16.84 -3.76 10.35
N MET A 81 -15.59 -4.18 10.50
CA MET A 81 -14.74 -4.69 9.41
C MET A 81 -15.35 -5.89 8.66
N ARG A 82 -16.33 -6.59 9.26
CA ARG A 82 -17.16 -7.62 8.58
C ARG A 82 -17.89 -7.13 7.33
N LEU A 83 -18.07 -5.81 7.19
CA LEU A 83 -18.71 -5.18 6.03
C LEU A 83 -17.72 -4.94 4.88
N VAL A 84 -16.47 -5.35 5.02
CA VAL A 84 -15.43 -5.20 4.00
C VAL A 84 -14.90 -6.59 3.63
N PRO A 85 -14.76 -6.92 2.34
CA PRO A 85 -14.19 -8.19 1.93
C PRO A 85 -12.75 -8.32 2.41
N THR A 86 -12.42 -9.50 2.90
CA THR A 86 -11.08 -9.88 3.34
C THR A 86 -10.43 -10.79 2.32
N GLY A 87 -9.15 -10.54 2.02
CA GLY A 87 -8.38 -11.37 1.10
C GLY A 87 -8.67 -11.08 -0.37
N ILE A 88 -8.01 -11.83 -1.24
CA ILE A 88 -8.07 -11.66 -2.70
C ILE A 88 -9.28 -12.43 -3.24
N ARG A 89 -10.05 -11.79 -4.12
CA ARG A 89 -11.13 -12.43 -4.86
C ARG A 89 -10.53 -13.48 -5.81
N LEU A 90 -10.98 -14.74 -5.72
CA LEU A 90 -10.35 -15.87 -6.43
C LEU A 90 -10.24 -15.66 -7.94
N GLU A 91 -11.24 -15.09 -8.59
CA GLU A 91 -11.22 -14.82 -10.03
C GLU A 91 -10.16 -13.78 -10.44
N CYS A 92 -9.75 -12.92 -9.51
CA CYS A 92 -8.72 -11.91 -9.70
C CYS A 92 -7.34 -12.38 -9.22
N ALA A 93 -7.26 -13.58 -8.63
CA ALA A 93 -6.03 -14.11 -8.06
C ALA A 93 -5.08 -14.55 -9.17
N THR A 94 -3.92 -13.88 -9.25
CA THR A 94 -2.80 -14.34 -10.06
C THR A 94 -1.73 -14.93 -9.14
N GLN A 95 -0.89 -15.83 -9.66
CA GLN A 95 0.26 -16.38 -8.90
C GLN A 95 1.09 -15.26 -8.25
N SER A 96 1.38 -14.19 -8.98
CA SER A 96 2.17 -13.07 -8.47
C SER A 96 1.47 -12.28 -7.36
N LEU A 97 0.14 -12.15 -7.43
CA LEU A 97 -0.65 -11.48 -6.39
C LEU A 97 -0.72 -12.34 -5.12
N VAL A 98 -0.98 -13.64 -5.26
CA VAL A 98 -1.01 -14.60 -4.15
C VAL A 98 0.35 -14.69 -3.48
N TYR A 99 1.43 -14.80 -4.26
CA TYR A 99 2.79 -14.83 -3.73
C TYR A 99 3.10 -13.58 -2.89
N LYS A 100 2.79 -12.39 -3.41
CA LYS A 100 2.97 -11.14 -2.66
C LYS A 100 2.16 -11.10 -1.36
N ALA A 101 0.93 -11.61 -1.38
CA ALA A 101 0.11 -11.70 -0.18
C ALA A 101 0.75 -12.64 0.86
N LEU A 102 1.17 -13.83 0.43
CA LEU A 102 1.86 -14.79 1.30
C LEU A 102 3.14 -14.21 1.89
N CYS A 103 3.98 -13.54 1.10
CA CYS A 103 5.17 -12.87 1.64
C CYS A 103 4.82 -11.80 2.67
N LYS A 104 3.76 -11.00 2.43
CA LYS A 104 3.32 -9.98 3.38
C LYS A 104 2.81 -10.59 4.70
N PHE A 105 2.06 -11.69 4.63
CA PHE A 105 1.48 -12.34 5.81
C PHE A 105 2.49 -13.20 6.57
N ALA A 106 3.33 -13.95 5.87
CA ALA A 106 4.36 -14.79 6.47
C ALA A 106 5.49 -13.95 7.07
N ASN A 107 5.67 -12.72 6.59
CA ASN A 107 6.79 -11.82 6.94
C ASN A 107 8.10 -12.60 7.07
N PRO A 108 8.51 -13.32 5.99
CA PRO A 108 9.61 -14.27 6.08
C PRO A 108 10.88 -13.53 6.49
N GLU A 109 11.57 -14.05 7.50
CA GLU A 109 12.86 -13.50 7.91
C GLU A 109 13.86 -13.57 6.74
N GLU A 110 14.69 -12.54 6.62
CA GLU A 110 15.81 -12.60 5.69
C GLU A 110 16.75 -13.73 6.13
N ARG A 111 17.07 -14.61 5.19
CA ARG A 111 18.02 -15.68 5.45
C ARG A 111 19.40 -15.07 5.70
N ALA A 112 20.02 -15.41 6.83
CA ALA A 112 21.32 -14.89 7.24
C ALA A 112 22.40 -15.03 6.14
N THR A 113 22.40 -16.16 5.42
CA THR A 113 23.30 -16.38 4.28
C THR A 113 23.07 -15.42 3.13
N THR A 114 21.82 -15.09 2.82
CA THR A 114 21.46 -14.11 1.79
C THR A 114 21.93 -12.72 2.19
N THR A 115 21.73 -12.33 3.45
CA THR A 115 22.17 -11.03 3.97
C THR A 115 23.70 -10.89 3.94
N ASP A 116 24.45 -11.93 4.35
CA ASP A 116 25.92 -11.95 4.28
C ASP A 116 26.42 -11.84 2.84
N LEU A 117 25.86 -12.63 1.91
CA LEU A 117 26.21 -12.57 0.49
C LEU A 117 25.95 -11.18 -0.12
N LEU A 118 24.83 -10.56 0.23
CA LEU A 118 24.51 -9.20 -0.21
C LEU A 118 25.47 -8.17 0.38
N SER A 119 25.91 -8.33 1.63
CA SER A 119 26.93 -7.46 2.24
C SER A 119 28.24 -7.59 1.48
N ARG A 120 28.75 -8.81 1.31
CA ARG A 120 30.00 -9.09 0.59
C ARG A 120 29.97 -8.53 -0.84
N THR A 121 28.83 -8.67 -1.51
CA THR A 121 28.64 -8.15 -2.86
C THR A 121 28.75 -6.62 -2.88
N ARG A 122 28.12 -5.92 -1.93
CA ARG A 122 28.26 -4.46 -1.81
C ARG A 122 29.69 -4.05 -1.52
N ASP A 123 30.37 -4.73 -0.61
CA ASP A 123 31.75 -4.41 -0.22
C ASP A 123 32.68 -4.54 -1.43
N LYS A 124 32.52 -5.61 -2.21
CA LYS A 124 33.28 -5.82 -3.45
C LYS A 124 32.99 -4.78 -4.53
N ILE A 125 31.72 -4.38 -4.70
CA ILE A 125 31.36 -3.31 -5.64
C ILE A 125 31.94 -1.96 -5.18
N CYS A 126 31.90 -1.68 -3.89
CA CYS A 126 32.44 -0.46 -3.31
C CYS A 126 33.98 -0.42 -3.43
N GLU A 127 34.65 -1.53 -3.20
CA GLU A 127 36.10 -1.66 -3.36
C GLU A 127 36.54 -1.28 -4.79
N ALA A 128 35.88 -1.87 -5.79
CA ALA A 128 36.22 -1.73 -7.21
C ALA A 128 35.76 -0.40 -7.84
N TRP A 129 34.55 0.07 -7.53
CA TRP A 129 33.94 1.20 -8.22
C TRP A 129 33.60 2.38 -7.31
N LYS A 130 33.89 2.30 -6.00
CA LYS A 130 33.58 3.34 -5.00
C LYS A 130 32.09 3.74 -4.96
N VAL A 131 31.20 2.81 -5.32
CA VAL A 131 29.75 2.98 -5.27
C VAL A 131 29.14 1.93 -4.33
N SER A 132 28.16 2.33 -3.52
CA SER A 132 27.41 1.43 -2.65
C SER A 132 25.96 1.26 -3.15
N PRO A 133 25.66 0.21 -3.93
CA PRO A 133 24.30 -0.04 -4.41
C PRO A 133 23.39 -0.60 -3.30
N THR A 134 22.10 -0.31 -3.42
CA THR A 134 21.08 -0.94 -2.56
C THR A 134 20.90 -2.42 -2.93
N ASN A 135 20.42 -3.24 -1.99
CA ASN A 135 20.06 -4.65 -2.25
C ASN A 135 19.14 -4.79 -3.46
N ASN A 136 18.13 -3.93 -3.54
CA ASN A 136 17.18 -3.93 -4.66
C ASN A 136 17.88 -3.72 -6.01
N ARG A 137 18.89 -2.84 -6.07
CA ARG A 137 19.64 -2.59 -7.30
C ARG A 137 20.52 -3.78 -7.70
N ILE A 138 21.08 -4.51 -6.74
CA ILE A 138 21.81 -5.77 -6.98
C ILE A 138 20.86 -6.81 -7.57
N TRP A 139 19.72 -7.07 -6.92
CA TRP A 139 18.71 -8.01 -7.41
C TRP A 139 18.16 -7.65 -8.80
N SER A 140 17.83 -6.37 -9.01
CA SER A 140 17.35 -5.88 -10.30
C SER A 140 18.36 -6.06 -11.42
N ALA A 141 19.66 -5.94 -11.13
CA ALA A 141 20.72 -6.19 -12.09
C ALA A 141 20.81 -7.68 -12.47
N LEU A 142 20.74 -8.60 -11.50
CA LEU A 142 20.78 -10.05 -11.76
C LEU A 142 19.62 -10.51 -12.66
N HIS A 143 18.46 -9.85 -12.59
CA HIS A 143 17.32 -10.14 -13.46
C HIS A 143 17.40 -9.53 -14.86
N LYS A 144 18.49 -8.82 -15.25
CA LYS A 144 18.70 -8.37 -16.64
C LYS A 144 19.20 -9.50 -17.53
N SER A 145 18.63 -9.65 -18.73
CA SER A 145 18.97 -10.74 -19.67
C SER A 145 20.38 -10.63 -20.25
N GLU A 146 20.94 -9.44 -20.23
CA GLU A 146 22.32 -9.15 -20.62
C GLU A 146 23.34 -9.74 -19.63
N ILE A 147 22.93 -9.92 -18.37
CA ILE A 147 23.81 -10.38 -17.27
C ILE A 147 23.61 -11.88 -17.04
N ILE A 148 22.36 -12.35 -17.00
CA ILE A 148 22.04 -13.76 -16.74
C ILE A 148 21.10 -14.28 -17.83
N SER A 149 21.40 -15.47 -18.36
CA SER A 149 20.55 -16.12 -19.37
C SER A 149 19.17 -16.50 -18.80
N ARG A 150 18.15 -16.58 -19.66
CA ARG A 150 16.78 -16.92 -19.23
C ARG A 150 16.70 -18.25 -18.46
N ASN A 151 17.48 -19.25 -18.88
CA ASN A 151 17.45 -20.58 -18.26
C ASN A 151 17.97 -20.53 -16.83
N VAL A 152 19.02 -19.74 -16.56
CA VAL A 152 19.59 -19.60 -15.22
C VAL A 152 18.67 -18.77 -14.31
N LYS A 153 17.98 -17.76 -14.85
CA LYS A 153 17.01 -16.96 -14.08
C LYS A 153 15.85 -17.75 -13.50
N GLN A 154 15.52 -18.92 -14.04
CA GLN A 154 14.46 -19.76 -13.49
C GLN A 154 14.84 -20.32 -12.10
N PHE A 155 16.14 -20.38 -11.79
CA PHE A 155 16.67 -20.94 -10.55
C PHE A 155 17.12 -19.88 -9.53
N LEU A 156 16.97 -18.59 -9.86
CA LEU A 156 17.24 -17.44 -8.99
C LEU A 156 15.93 -16.87 -8.45
#